data_AF-A0A973Z1I4-F1
#
_entry.id   AF-A0A973Z1I4-F1
#
_cell.length_a   1.000
_cell.length_b   1.000
_cell.length_c   1.000
_cell.angle_alpha   90.00
_cell.angle_beta   90.00
_cell.angle_gamma   90.00
#
_symmetry.space_group_name_H-M   'P 1'
#
loop_
_entity.id
_entity.type
_entity.pdbx_description
1 polymer ?
#
loop_
_entity_poly.entity_id
_entity_poly.type
_entity_poly.pdbx_seq_one_letter_code
_entity_poly.pdbx_strand_id
1 'polypeptide(L)' 'MRASLLAIAGLAGIAASQPAKAVTIVVFTNPETLERRMVVVDEDGPDRVFMCMLPPGEAGCHQVPVRRKG' A
#
# COMPACT_ATOMS: atom_id res chain seq x y z
N MET A 1 -29.30 -25.75 -43.12
CA MET A 1 -28.82 -26.06 -41.75
C MET A 1 -27.39 -25.58 -41.63
N ARG A 2 -27.13 -24.49 -40.88
CA ARG A 2 -25.81 -24.02 -40.37
C ARG A 2 -25.90 -22.53 -40.04
N ALA A 3 -26.74 -22.21 -39.07
CA ALA A 3 -26.73 -20.92 -38.39
C ALA A 3 -26.92 -21.25 -36.92
N SER A 4 -25.81 -21.48 -36.21
CA SER A 4 -25.86 -21.69 -34.78
C SER A 4 -24.52 -21.34 -34.15
N LEU A 5 -24.60 -20.30 -33.32
CA LEU A 5 -23.87 -20.16 -32.07
C LEU A 5 -22.42 -19.64 -32.18
N LEU A 6 -22.27 -18.46 -32.77
CA LEU A 6 -21.23 -17.49 -32.38
C LEU A 6 -21.87 -16.45 -31.46
N ALA A 7 -22.08 -16.82 -30.19
CA ALA A 7 -22.65 -15.92 -29.18
C ALA A 7 -22.06 -16.21 -27.79
N ILE A 8 -20.73 -16.26 -27.68
CA ILE A 8 -20.04 -16.23 -26.38
C ILE A 8 -18.82 -15.32 -26.52
N ALA A 9 -19.05 -14.04 -26.76
CA ALA A 9 -18.01 -13.00 -26.66
C ALA A 9 -18.64 -11.82 -25.91
N GLY A 10 -18.68 -11.88 -24.58
CA GLY A 10 -19.32 -10.80 -23.82
C GLY A 10 -19.21 -10.86 -22.29
N LEU A 11 -18.40 -11.75 -21.72
CA LEU A 11 -18.22 -11.86 -20.26
C LEU A 11 -16.74 -11.89 -19.85
N ALA A 12 -15.88 -11.17 -20.58
CA ALA A 12 -14.60 -10.70 -20.04
C ALA A 12 -14.77 -9.24 -19.58
N GLY A 13 -15.87 -8.96 -18.88
CA GLY A 13 -16.13 -7.67 -18.28
C GLY A 13 -15.30 -7.54 -17.02
N ILE A 14 -14.45 -6.52 -16.98
CA ILE A 14 -14.04 -5.79 -15.78
C ILE A 14 -13.57 -6.66 -14.61
N ALA A 15 -12.33 -7.16 -14.69
CA ALA A 15 -11.52 -7.26 -13.49
C ALA A 15 -11.39 -5.82 -12.95
N ALA A 16 -12.30 -5.45 -12.04
CA ALA A 16 -12.31 -4.15 -11.40
C ALA A 16 -10.95 -3.97 -10.72
N SER A 17 -10.14 -3.06 -11.26
CA SER A 17 -8.96 -2.55 -10.58
C SER A 17 -9.47 -1.90 -9.29
N GLN A 18 -9.46 -2.66 -8.20
CA GLN A 18 -9.73 -2.10 -6.89
C GLN A 18 -8.74 -0.94 -6.72
N PRO A 19 -9.22 0.28 -6.42
CA PRO A 19 -8.30 1.37 -6.14
C PRO A 19 -7.40 0.90 -5.00
N ALA A 20 -6.09 0.92 -5.24
CA ALA A 20 -5.12 0.61 -4.20
C ALA A 20 -5.49 1.50 -3.01
N LYS A 21 -5.93 0.87 -1.91
CA LYS A 21 -6.29 1.59 -0.69
C LYS A 21 -5.13 2.51 -0.35
N ALA A 22 -5.43 3.78 -0.15
CA ALA A 22 -4.45 4.70 0.36
C ALA A 22 -4.27 4.32 1.85
N VAL A 23 -3.02 4.19 2.30
CA VAL A 23 -2.70 3.65 3.63
C VAL A 23 -1.70 4.58 4.29
N THR A 24 -1.89 4.86 5.58
CA THR A 24 -0.85 5.48 6.40
C THR A 24 -0.05 4.41 7.12
N ILE A 25 1.25 4.38 6.87
CA ILE A 25 2.20 3.42 7.45
C ILE A 25 3.17 4.16 8.37
N VAL A 26 3.40 3.63 9.55
CA VAL A 26 4.45 4.06 10.47
C VAL A 26 5.50 2.97 10.57
N VAL A 27 6.75 3.33 10.28
CA VAL A 27 7.91 2.46 10.38
C VAL A 27 8.66 2.83 11.65
N PHE A 28 8.64 1.94 12.64
CA PHE A 28 9.44 2.06 13.85
C PHE A 28 10.80 1.40 13.64
N THR A 29 11.86 2.13 13.94
CA THR A 29 13.23 1.61 13.89
C THR A 29 13.81 1.59 15.29
N ASN A 30 14.31 0.44 15.74
CA ASN A 30 15.11 0.36 16.95
C ASN A 30 16.50 0.93 16.65
N PRO A 31 16.95 2.00 17.34
CA PRO A 31 18.24 2.63 17.04
C PRO A 31 19.44 1.75 17.41
N GLU A 32 19.30 0.82 18.35
CA GLU A 32 20.39 -0.04 18.81
C GLU A 32 20.57 -1.28 17.92
N THR A 33 19.45 -1.89 17.50
CA THR A 33 19.48 -3.14 16.70
C THR A 33 19.25 -2.92 15.22
N LEU A 34 18.82 -1.72 14.81
CA LEU A 34 18.39 -1.38 13.45
C LEU A 34 17.20 -2.21 12.94
N GLU A 35 16.54 -2.95 13.83
CA GLU A 35 15.32 -3.67 13.50
C GLU A 35 14.19 -2.71 13.15
N ARG A 36 13.43 -3.06 12.10
CA ARG A 36 12.34 -2.24 11.59
C ARG A 36 11.02 -2.97 11.74
N ARG A 37 10.04 -2.31 12.34
CA ARG A 37 8.66 -2.79 12.43
C ARG A 37 7.75 -1.83 11.69
N MET A 38 7.04 -2.34 10.70
CA MET A 38 6.02 -1.58 9.98
C MET A 38 4.66 -1.81 10.63
N VAL A 39 3.94 -0.73 10.85
CA VAL A 39 2.59 -0.73 11.40
C VAL A 39 1.70 0.11 10.50
N VAL A 40 0.62 -0.49 10.03
CA VAL A 40 -0.45 0.23 9.36
C VAL A 40 -1.30 0.87 10.45
N VAL A 41 -1.41 2.19 10.42
CA VAL A 41 -2.19 2.95 11.43
C VAL A 41 -3.53 3.44 10.87
N ASP A 42 -3.65 3.52 9.54
CA ASP A 42 -4.89 3.87 8.86
C ASP A 42 -4.94 3.16 7.50
N GLU A 43 -5.88 2.23 7.33
CA GLU A 43 -6.05 1.44 6.11
C GLU A 43 -6.82 2.19 5.00
N ASP A 44 -7.53 3.27 5.35
CA ASP A 44 -8.32 4.08 4.41
C ASP A 44 -7.83 5.55 4.37
N GLY A 45 -6.67 5.83 4.96
CA GLY A 45 -6.05 7.14 5.06
C GLY A 45 -5.30 7.58 3.80
N PRO A 46 -4.73 8.79 3.74
CA PRO A 46 -3.87 9.18 2.63
C PRO A 46 -2.59 8.33 2.56
N ASP A 47 -2.06 8.10 1.35
CA ASP A 47 -0.82 7.34 1.13
C ASP A 47 0.37 8.11 1.72
N ARG A 48 0.75 7.74 2.95
CA ARG A 48 1.76 8.43 3.76
C ARG A 48 2.60 7.40 4.50
N VAL A 49 3.90 7.65 4.54
CA VAL A 49 4.82 6.84 5.33
C VAL A 49 5.57 7.75 6.29
N PHE A 50 5.53 7.38 7.57
CA PHE A 50 6.30 8.01 8.63
C PHE A 50 7.41 7.06 9.07
N MET A 51 8.61 7.61 9.28
CA MET A 51 9.71 6.89 9.89
C MET A 51 9.95 7.45 11.28
N CYS A 52 9.86 6.59 12.28
CA CYS A 52 10.01 6.92 13.69
C CYS A 52 11.18 6.12 14.27
N MET A 53 12.02 6.78 15.07
CA MET A 53 12.91 6.05 15.98
C MET A 53 12.17 5.71 17.26
N LEU A 54 12.36 4.48 17.75
CA LEU A 54 11.91 4.12 19.09
C LEU A 54 12.80 4.79 20.14
N PRO A 55 12.25 5.15 21.32
CA PRO A 55 13.07 5.55 22.45
C PRO A 55 14.16 4.49 22.73
N PRO A 56 15.40 4.91 23.03
CA PRO A 56 15.85 6.25 23.42
C PRO A 56 16.23 7.21 22.27
N GLY A 57 15.95 6.88 21.01
CA GLY A 57 16.36 7.71 19.86
C GLY A 57 15.72 9.10 19.84
N GLU A 58 16.53 10.14 19.58
CA GLU A 58 16.08 11.55 19.56
C GLU A 58 15.49 12.01 18.22
N ALA A 59 15.59 11.19 17.16
CA ALA A 59 15.24 11.59 15.79
C ALA A 59 13.73 11.80 15.54
N GLY A 60 12.87 11.54 16.53
CA GLY A 60 11.42 11.72 16.42
C GLY A 60 10.79 10.92 15.28
N CYS A 61 9.58 11.33 14.87
CA CYS A 61 8.91 10.80 13.69
C CYS A 61 8.93 11.84 12.57
N HIS A 62 9.35 11.44 11.37
CA HIS A 62 9.32 12.30 10.19
C HIS A 62 8.67 11.59 9.00
N GLN A 63 7.96 12.36 8.18
CA GLN A 63 7.36 11.84 6.97
C GLN A 63 8.46 11.60 5.92
N VAL A 64 8.46 10.42 5.31
CA VAL A 64 9.38 10.08 4.22
C VAL A 64 8.65 10.11 2.88
N PRO A 65 9.22 10.75 1.85
CA PRO A 65 8.61 10.79 0.53
C PRO A 65 8.70 9.41 -0.12
N VAL A 66 7.54 8.80 -0.38
CA VAL A 66 7.47 7.51 -1.08
C VAL A 66 7.44 7.79 -2.57
N ARG A 67 8.46 7.36 -3.30
CA ARG A 67 8.43 7.36 -4.77
C ARG A 67 7.75 6.09 -5.23
N ARG A 68 6.55 6.22 -5.78
CA ARG A 68 5.89 5.11 -6.47
C ARG A 68 6.71 4.76 -7.71
N LYS A 69 7.35 3.59 -7.72
CA LYS A 69 8.02 3.08 -8.93
C LYS A 69 6.90 2.63 -9.88
N GLY A 70 6.60 3.48 -10.86
CA GLY A 70 5.62 3.22 -11.92
C GLY A 70 6.13 2.18 -12.91
#